data_AF-A0A931YUU8-F1
#
_entry.id   AF-A0A931YUU8-F1
#
_cell.length_a   1.000
_cell.length_b   1.000
_cell.length_c   1.000
_cell.angle_alpha   90.00
_cell.angle_beta   90.00
_cell.angle_gamma   90.00
#
_symmetry.space_group_name_H-M   'P 1'
#
loop_
_entity.id
_entity.type
_entity.pdbx_description
1 polymer ?
#
loop_
_entity_poly.entity_id
_entity_poly.type
_entity_poly.pdbx_seq_one_letter_code
_entity_poly.pdbx_strand_id
1 'polypeptide(L)'
;MTTDQMWLGIGLLGQAFFSGRFLVQWIASERARKSVVPLAFWYFSIGGGLTLLAYAIYRLDPVFIIGQGGGLFVYSRNLYLIFRSPERLPG
;
A
#
# COMPACT_ATOMS: atom_id res chain seq x y z
N MET A 1 19.24 -21.69 -10.99
CA MET A 1 18.45 -20.90 -10.03
C MET A 1 18.78 -21.42 -8.64
N THR A 2 19.29 -20.59 -7.74
CA THR A 2 19.52 -20.99 -6.34
C THR A 2 18.19 -20.99 -5.59
N THR A 3 18.08 -21.77 -4.52
CA THR A 3 16.88 -21.82 -3.65
C THR A 3 16.46 -20.41 -3.19
N ASP A 4 17.43 -19.53 -2.93
CA ASP A 4 17.19 -18.14 -2.51
C ASP A 4 16.51 -17.28 -3.60
N GLN A 5 16.89 -17.45 -4.86
CA GLN A 5 16.25 -16.75 -5.99
C GLN A 5 14.78 -17.16 -6.16
N MET A 6 14.47 -18.44 -5.89
CA MET A 6 13.11 -18.95 -5.96
C MET A 6 12.24 -18.35 -4.85
N TRP A 7 12.74 -18.31 -3.61
CA TRP A 7 12.02 -17.70 -2.48
C TRP A 7 11.85 -16.18 -2.62
N LEU A 8 12.85 -15.49 -3.18
CA LEU A 8 12.75 -14.07 -3.51
C LEU A 8 11.63 -13.81 -4.53
N GLY A 9 11.52 -14.66 -5.57
CA GLY A 9 10.42 -14.60 -6.54
C GLY A 9 9.04 -14.82 -5.90
N ILE A 10 8.92 -15.81 -5.00
CA ILE A 10 7.68 -16.07 -4.24
C ILE A 10 7.32 -14.87 -3.37
N GLY A 11 8.30 -14.27 -2.68
CA GLY A 11 8.11 -13.07 -1.87
C GLY A 11 7.60 -11.89 -2.69
N LEU A 12 8.19 -11.65 -3.87
CA LEU A 12 7.75 -10.60 -4.79
C LEU A 12 6.33 -10.83 -5.31
N LEU A 13 5.98 -12.06 -5.66
CA LEU A 13 4.61 -12.42 -6.05
C LEU A 13 3.62 -12.21 -4.90
N GLY A 14 3.99 -12.59 -3.68
CA GLY A 14 3.20 -12.33 -2.48
C GLY A 14 2.95 -10.84 -2.26
N GLN A 15 3.98 -10.01 -2.41
CA GLN A 15 3.87 -8.55 -2.34
C GLN A 15 2.99 -7.97 -3.45
N ALA A 16 3.09 -8.50 -4.66
CA ALA A 16 2.24 -8.09 -5.78
C ALA A 16 0.76 -8.41 -5.51
N PHE A 17 0.44 -9.59 -4.97
CA PHE A 17 -0.93 -9.92 -4.56
C PHE A 17 -1.43 -9.03 -3.42
N PHE A 18 -0.60 -8.79 -2.39
CA PHE A 18 -0.98 -7.91 -1.27
C PHE A 18 -1.24 -6.48 -1.74
N SER A 19 -0.36 -5.94 -2.57
CA SER A 19 -0.49 -4.60 -3.16
C SER A 19 -1.69 -4.53 -4.11
N GLY A 20 -1.91 -5.57 -4.90
CA GLY A 20 -3.02 -5.68 -5.85
C GLY A 20 -4.39 -5.58 -5.18
N ARG A 21 -4.55 -6.05 -3.94
CA ARG A 21 -5.82 -5.90 -3.19
C ARG A 21 -6.21 -4.44 -2.98
N PHE A 22 -5.23 -3.60 -2.67
CA PHE A 22 -5.45 -2.15 -2.53
C PHE A 22 -5.73 -1.50 -3.89
N LEU A 23 -5.05 -1.94 -4.95
CA LEU A 23 -5.28 -1.44 -6.31
C LEU A 23 -6.69 -1.77 -6.80
N VAL A 24 -7.15 -3.00 -6.60
CA VAL A 24 -8.50 -3.45 -6.98
C VAL A 24 -9.56 -2.68 -6.19
N GLN A 25 -9.37 -2.52 -4.87
CA GLN A 25 -10.27 -1.74 -4.03
C GLN A 25 -10.33 -0.28 -4.48
N TRP A 26 -9.17 0.32 -4.81
CA TRP A 26 -9.09 1.69 -5.28
C TRP A 26 -9.79 1.87 -6.63
N ILE A 27 -9.55 0.98 -7.61
CA ILE A 27 -10.25 1.01 -8.92
C ILE A 27 -11.76 0.88 -8.73
N ALA A 28 -12.21 -0.01 -7.84
CA ALA A 28 -13.63 -0.16 -7.52
C ALA A 28 -14.22 1.11 -6.89
N SER A 29 -13.48 1.78 -6.00
CA SER A 29 -13.90 3.04 -5.36
C SER A 29 -13.99 4.19 -6.37
N GLU A 30 -13.00 4.33 -7.26
CA GLU A 30 -13.00 5.34 -8.34
C GLU A 30 -14.16 5.12 -9.31
N ARG A 31 -14.40 3.86 -9.72
CA ARG A 31 -15.52 3.50 -10.61
C ARG A 31 -16.88 3.79 -9.96
N ALA A 32 -16.99 3.67 -8.65
CA ALA A 32 -18.21 3.99 -7.91
C ALA A 32 -18.40 5.49 -7.61
N ARG A 33 -17.40 6.35 -7.90
CA ARG A 33 -17.37 7.79 -7.53
C ARG A 33 -17.72 8.07 -6.06
N LYS A 34 -17.54 7.09 -5.18
CA LYS A 34 -17.73 7.21 -3.73
C LYS A 34 -16.40 6.89 -3.09
N SER A 35 -15.87 7.80 -2.27
CA SER A 35 -14.71 7.50 -1.43
C SER A 35 -15.21 6.68 -0.25
N VAL A 36 -15.34 5.37 -0.44
CA VAL A 36 -15.85 4.46 0.61
C VAL A 36 -14.76 4.15 1.65
N VAL A 37 -13.53 4.62 1.44
CA VAL A 37 -12.39 4.36 2.34
C VAL A 37 -12.30 5.45 3.41
N PRO A 38 -12.45 5.10 4.71
CA PRO A 38 -12.35 6.07 5.80
C PRO A 38 -10.98 6.76 5.84
N LEU A 39 -10.91 8.04 6.22
CA LEU A 39 -9.64 8.75 6.47
C LEU A 39 -8.72 7.97 7.44
N ALA A 40 -9.31 7.37 8.47
CA ALA A 40 -8.59 6.53 9.43
C ALA A 40 -7.81 5.39 8.76
N PHE A 41 -8.36 4.75 7.72
CA PHE A 41 -7.66 3.69 7.00
C PHE A 41 -6.35 4.18 6.38
N TRP A 42 -6.34 5.38 5.79
CA TRP A 42 -5.12 5.95 5.19
C TRP A 42 -4.07 6.27 6.25
N TYR A 43 -4.47 6.84 7.39
CA TYR A 43 -3.56 7.11 8.51
C TYR A 43 -2.97 5.83 9.09
N PHE A 44 -3.79 4.81 9.35
CA PHE A 44 -3.29 3.51 9.83
C PHE A 44 -2.40 2.82 8.80
N SER A 45 -2.69 2.96 7.50
CA SER A 45 -1.86 2.40 6.43
C SER A 45 -0.50 3.09 6.34
N ILE A 46 -0.44 4.41 6.52
CA ILE A 46 0.84 5.15 6.57
C ILE A 46 1.61 4.77 7.84
N GLY A 47 0.97 4.80 9.01
CA GLY A 47 1.62 4.47 10.28
C GLY A 47 2.14 3.03 10.34
N GLY A 48 1.32 2.06 9.94
CA GLY A 48 1.71 0.65 9.82
C GLY A 48 2.76 0.44 8.73
N GLY A 49 2.60 1.11 7.59
CA GLY A 49 3.55 1.13 6.48
C GLY A 49 4.95 1.56 6.90
N LEU A 50 5.06 2.69 7.59
CA LEU A 50 6.32 3.24 8.09
C LEU A 50 6.96 2.34 9.14
N THR A 51 6.18 1.83 10.09
CA THR A 51 6.69 0.92 11.13
C THR A 51 7.28 -0.35 10.51
N LEU A 52 6.56 -0.97 9.57
CA LEU A 52 7.01 -2.17 8.89
C LEU A 52 8.16 -1.90 7.92
N LEU A 53 8.19 -0.74 7.27
CA LEU A 53 9.32 -0.34 6.43
C LEU A 53 10.59 -0.15 7.27
N ALA A 54 10.50 0.52 8.42
CA ALA A 54 11.63 0.68 9.34
C ALA A 54 12.15 -0.69 9.82
N TYR A 55 11.24 -1.61 10.18
CA TYR A 55 11.59 -2.97 10.54
C TYR A 55 12.25 -3.75 9.38
N ALA A 56 11.74 -3.60 8.17
CA ALA A 56 12.28 -4.26 6.97
C ALA A 56 13.69 -3.76 6.63
N ILE A 57 13.94 -2.45 6.76
CA ILE A 57 15.27 -1.85 6.61
C ILE A 57 16.23 -2.42 7.66
N TYR A 58 15.80 -2.49 8.92
CA TYR A 58 16.60 -3.10 9.99
C TYR A 58 16.94 -4.57 9.71
N ARG A 59 16.01 -5.33 9.12
CA ARG A 59 16.19 -6.74 8.74
C ARG A 59 16.91 -6.93 7.40
N LEU A 60 17.21 -5.84 6.68
CA LEU A 60 17.77 -5.86 5.33
C LEU A 60 16.95 -6.75 4.38
N ASP A 61 15.61 -6.74 4.50
CA ASP A 61 14.71 -7.52 3.64
C ASP A 61 14.26 -6.67 2.43
N PRO A 62 14.87 -6.84 1.25
CA PRO A 62 14.58 -6.02 0.09
C PRO A 62 13.14 -6.20 -0.42
N VAL A 63 12.55 -7.38 -0.23
CA VAL A 63 11.18 -7.67 -0.70
C VAL A 63 10.17 -6.90 0.16
N PHE A 64 10.37 -6.90 1.47
CA PHE A 64 9.53 -6.10 2.37
C PHE A 64 9.74 -4.59 2.18
N ILE A 65 10.98 -4.14 1.98
CA ILE A 65 11.29 -2.72 1.72
C ILE A 65 10.56 -2.22 0.47
N ILE A 66 10.64 -2.96 -0.64
CA ILE A 66 9.99 -2.57 -1.90
C ILE A 66 8.46 -2.53 -1.73
N GLY A 67 7.87 -3.56 -1.11
CA GLY A 67 6.42 -3.61 -0.92
C GLY A 67 5.89 -2.50 -0.01
N GLN A 68 6.52 -2.28 1.15
CA GLN A 68 6.08 -1.24 2.09
C GLN A 68 6.35 0.17 1.55
N GLY A 69 7.47 0.39 0.85
CA GLY A 69 7.76 1.65 0.19
C GLY A 69 6.75 1.99 -0.91
N GLY A 70 6.41 1.02 -1.76
CA GLY A 70 5.39 1.18 -2.79
C GLY A 70 3.99 1.45 -2.20
N GLY A 71 3.62 0.70 -1.15
CA GLY A 71 2.36 0.92 -0.42
C GLY A 71 2.27 2.32 0.17
N LEU A 72 3.32 2.79 0.84
CA LEU A 72 3.39 4.13 1.44
C LEU A 72 3.21 5.25 0.42
N PHE A 73 3.79 5.11 -0.77
CA PHE A 73 3.59 6.08 -1.85
C PHE A 73 2.12 6.16 -2.27
N VAL A 74 1.47 5.02 -2.47
CA VAL A 74 0.05 4.96 -2.85
C VAL A 74 -0.83 5.57 -1.77
N TYR A 75 -0.60 5.23 -0.50
CA TYR A 75 -1.38 5.75 0.62
C TYR A 75 -1.23 7.28 0.74
N SER A 76 -0.01 7.79 0.61
CA SER A 76 0.27 9.23 0.69
C SER A 76 -0.37 9.99 -0.47
N ARG A 77 -0.29 9.46 -1.70
CA ARG A 77 -0.90 10.05 -2.90
C ARG A 77 -2.41 10.11 -2.81
N ASN A 78 -3.04 9.05 -2.29
CA ASN A 78 -4.50 9.03 -2.13
C ASN A 78 -4.95 9.98 -1.02
N LEU A 79 -4.22 10.07 0.09
CA LEU A 79 -4.50 11.04 1.13
C LEU A 79 -4.38 12.49 0.61
N TYR A 80 -3.34 12.79 -0.17
CA TYR A 80 -3.17 14.10 -0.81
C TYR A 80 -4.35 14.49 -1.71
N LEU A 81 -4.88 13.56 -2.51
CA LEU A 81 -6.04 13.82 -3.36
C LEU A 81 -7.33 14.06 -2.57
N ILE A 82 -7.53 13.33 -1.47
CA ILE A 82 -8.67 13.55 -0.57
C ILE A 82 -8.63 14.97 -0.02
N PHE A 83 -7.46 15.44 0.43
CA PHE A 83 -7.32 16.81 0.93
C PHE A 83 -7.46 17.89 -0.14
N ARG A 84 -7.07 17.60 -1.39
CA ARG A 84 -7.19 18.55 -2.51
C ARG A 84 -8.62 18.62 -3.08
N SER A 85 -9.46 17.62 -2.84
CA SER A 85 -10.85 17.60 -3.33
C SER A 85 -11.79 17.03 -2.25
N PRO A 86 -12.15 17.85 -1.25
CA PRO A 86 -12.97 17.44 -0.09
C PRO A 86 -14.36 16.92 -0.46
N GLU A 87 -14.90 17.31 -1.63
CA GLU A 87 -16.21 16.89 -2.15
C GLU A 87 -16.36 15.36 -2.30
N ARG A 88 -15.26 14.60 -2.20
CA ARG A 88 -15.26 13.13 -2.30
C ARG A 88 -15.51 12.43 -0.96
N LEU A 89 -15.53 13.14 0.16
CA LEU A 89 -15.83 12.55 1.47
C LEU A 89 -17.35 12.42 1.63
N PRO A 90 -17.92 11.20 1.74
CA PRO A 90 -19.28 11.07 2.21
C PRO A 90 -19.33 11.59 3.65
N GLY A 91 -20.19 12.59 3.89
CA GLY A 91 -20.53 13.05 5.24
C GLY A 91 -21.23 11.97 6.04
#